data_AF-A0A7V2Y9X3-F1
#
_entry.id   AF-A0A7V2Y9X3-F1
#
_cell.length_a   1.000
_cell.length_b   1.000
_cell.length_c   1.000
_cell.angle_alpha   90.00
_cell.angle_beta   90.00
_cell.angle_gamma   90.00
#
_symmetry.space_group_name_H-M   'P 1'
#
loop_
_entity.id
_entity.type
_entity.pdbx_description
1 polymer ?
#
loop_
_entity_poly.entity_id
_entity_poly.type
_entity_poly.pdbx_seq_one_letter_code
_entity_poly.pdbx_strand_id
1 'polypeptide(L)'
;MAGRKSEGQHPDFTKEFRNYSRTGRFSESFFEKLDQLARWRVMRRGWKPVQYGFWGEKWDKETLHDLAMDFFTTHLVSGTQARLDYLLDKARENEVDHLVIHIFDQFLAESAQRRYPHVTNLRRRTKAMLNRLSEEGRIVSVSDSEELWAPKNSPLGAPLALEELRQKVPNLPPLSKIYYDGDERVSPMISDRDLHTLLSHIFDNISGPVSVLSLTEFFCDHLGIWDARFEAMEVSQPGEKETREWPFPDQKAPKPDMEEAEARMEIKKALQRLSPRQREIFRLHHTEQRKVPEICAIMGLGKSLVYQELDAIERALTEKMH
;
A
#
# COMPACT_ATOMS: atom_id res chain seq x y z
N MET A 1 34.55 -16.15 21.88
CA MET A 1 33.74 -16.71 20.78
C MET A 1 32.34 -16.13 20.89
N ALA A 2 32.03 -15.14 20.06
CA ALA A 2 30.73 -14.47 20.08
C ALA A 2 29.73 -15.31 19.28
N GLY A 3 28.64 -15.71 19.93
CA GLY A 3 27.56 -16.49 19.32
C GLY A 3 26.96 -15.75 18.13
N ARG A 4 26.87 -16.44 17.00
CA ARG A 4 26.05 -16.04 15.86
C ARG A 4 24.62 -15.85 16.36
N LYS A 5 24.11 -14.62 16.31
CA LYS A 5 22.68 -14.36 16.47
C LYS A 5 21.98 -15.11 15.35
N SER A 6 21.08 -16.01 15.72
CA SER A 6 20.23 -16.78 14.82
C SER A 6 19.61 -15.86 13.78
N GLU A 7 19.89 -16.14 12.51
CA GLU A 7 19.02 -15.71 11.42
C GLU A 7 17.61 -16.20 11.77
N GLY A 8 16.69 -15.26 11.99
CA GLY A 8 15.38 -15.53 12.58
C GLY A 8 14.66 -16.66 11.84
N GLN A 9 14.30 -17.69 12.59
CA GLN A 9 13.55 -18.84 12.10
C GLN A 9 12.20 -18.37 11.56
N HIS A 10 11.79 -18.94 10.43
CA HIS A 10 10.50 -18.66 9.81
C HIS A 10 9.36 -19.04 10.79
N PRO A 11 8.38 -18.14 11.03
CA PRO A 11 7.25 -18.47 11.90
C PRO A 11 6.41 -19.61 11.26
N ASP A 12 6.07 -20.62 12.06
CA ASP A 12 5.22 -21.77 11.69
C ASP A 12 3.81 -21.54 12.26
N PHE A 13 2.86 -21.29 11.38
CA PHE A 13 1.44 -21.05 11.66
C PHE A 13 0.59 -22.32 11.54
N THR A 14 1.09 -23.40 10.94
CA THR A 14 0.34 -24.65 10.71
C THR A 14 -0.35 -25.15 11.97
N LYS A 15 0.36 -25.15 13.12
CA LYS A 15 -0.22 -25.55 14.41
C LYS A 15 -1.31 -24.62 14.91
N GLU A 16 -1.20 -23.32 14.65
CA GLU A 16 -2.16 -22.32 15.13
C GLU A 16 -3.46 -22.35 14.34
N PHE A 17 -3.41 -22.51 13.02
CA PHE A 17 -4.62 -22.66 12.20
C PHE A 17 -5.33 -23.99 12.47
N ARG A 18 -4.59 -25.06 12.79
CA ARG A 18 -5.19 -26.33 13.25
C ARG A 18 -5.83 -26.19 14.63
N ASN A 19 -5.22 -25.43 15.52
CA ASN A 19 -5.79 -25.13 16.82
C ASN A 19 -7.08 -24.30 16.67
N TYR A 20 -7.06 -23.26 15.83
CA TYR A 20 -8.25 -22.48 15.50
C TYR A 20 -9.38 -23.35 14.94
N SER A 21 -9.08 -24.28 14.02
CA SER A 21 -10.09 -25.21 13.49
C SER A 21 -10.76 -26.07 14.56
N ARG A 22 -10.09 -26.30 15.71
CA ARG A 22 -10.61 -27.09 16.83
C ARG A 22 -11.35 -26.25 17.87
N THR A 23 -10.87 -25.04 18.14
CA THR A 23 -11.33 -24.21 19.26
C THR A 23 -12.18 -23.02 18.84
N GLY A 24 -12.16 -22.66 17.55
CA GLY A 24 -12.74 -21.45 17.00
C GLY A 24 -12.02 -20.17 17.44
N ARG A 25 -10.81 -20.27 18.03
CA ARG A 25 -10.08 -19.13 18.60
C ARG A 25 -8.59 -19.19 18.28
N PHE A 26 -8.01 -18.03 17.96
CA PHE A 26 -6.57 -17.88 17.82
C PHE A 26 -5.92 -17.82 19.22
N SER A 27 -4.77 -18.47 19.35
CA SER A 27 -3.97 -18.48 20.59
C SER A 27 -3.15 -17.19 20.71
N GLU A 28 -2.66 -16.89 21.91
CA GLU A 28 -1.66 -15.82 22.09
C GLU A 28 -0.41 -16.08 21.24
N SER A 29 0.01 -17.34 21.12
CA SER A 29 1.13 -17.75 20.28
C SER A 29 0.94 -17.42 18.79
N PHE A 30 -0.30 -17.37 18.30
CA PHE A 30 -0.57 -16.91 16.93
C PHE A 30 -0.19 -15.44 16.73
N PHE A 31 -0.56 -14.57 17.67
CA PHE A 31 -0.25 -13.14 17.60
C PHE A 31 1.25 -12.89 17.78
N GLU A 32 1.92 -13.64 18.67
CA GLU A 32 3.38 -13.61 18.77
C GLU A 32 4.07 -13.98 17.45
N LYS A 33 3.53 -14.94 16.70
CA LYS A 33 4.05 -15.35 15.39
C LYS A 33 3.76 -14.32 14.30
N LEU A 34 2.63 -13.62 14.37
CA LEU A 34 2.37 -12.49 13.46
C LEU A 34 3.34 -11.33 13.71
N ASP A 35 3.62 -10.99 14.96
CA ASP A 35 4.65 -9.98 15.31
C ASP A 35 6.04 -10.40 14.81
N GLN A 36 6.38 -11.68 14.94
CA GLN A 36 7.62 -12.24 14.39
C GLN A 36 7.65 -12.16 12.86
N LEU A 37 6.53 -12.46 12.20
CA LEU A 37 6.38 -12.36 10.75
C LEU A 37 6.59 -10.91 10.28
N ALA A 38 5.92 -9.95 10.91
CA ALA A 38 6.08 -8.52 10.65
C ALA A 38 7.54 -8.09 10.76
N ARG A 39 8.19 -8.41 11.90
CA ARG A 39 9.61 -8.12 12.14
C ARG A 39 10.52 -8.73 11.09
N TRP A 40 10.34 -10.03 10.81
CA TRP A 40 11.18 -10.76 9.87
C TRP A 40 11.04 -10.20 8.45
N ARG A 41 9.81 -9.89 8.02
CA ARG A 41 9.51 -9.40 6.67
C ARG A 41 10.02 -7.99 6.44
N VAL A 42 9.67 -7.07 7.34
CA VAL A 42 10.04 -5.66 7.24
C VAL A 42 11.57 -5.51 7.26
N MET A 43 12.25 -6.17 8.20
CA MET A 43 13.70 -6.03 8.38
C MET A 43 14.51 -6.70 7.26
N ARG A 44 14.02 -7.79 6.67
CA ARG A 44 14.74 -8.52 5.60
C ARG A 44 14.57 -7.89 4.23
N ARG A 45 13.37 -7.35 3.93
CA ARG A 45 13.07 -6.74 2.62
C ARG A 45 13.38 -5.24 2.56
N GLY A 46 13.87 -4.64 3.65
CA GLY A 46 14.29 -3.24 3.66
C GLY A 46 13.16 -2.21 3.84
N TRP A 47 11.93 -2.65 4.15
CA TRP A 47 10.76 -1.78 4.24
C TRP A 47 10.98 -0.63 5.23
N LYS A 48 10.71 0.59 4.77
CA LYS A 48 10.97 1.80 5.55
C LYS A 48 9.78 2.11 6.46
N PRO A 49 10.02 2.54 7.71
CA PRO A 49 8.98 2.91 8.67
C PRO A 49 7.97 3.93 8.16
N VAL A 50 8.40 4.83 7.26
CA VAL A 50 7.53 5.83 6.62
C VAL A 50 6.38 5.22 5.81
N GLN A 51 6.47 3.96 5.40
CA GLN A 51 5.37 3.25 4.72
C GLN A 51 4.19 2.95 5.66
N TYR A 52 4.40 3.03 6.98
CA TYR A 52 3.42 2.67 8.00
C TYR A 52 3.23 3.71 9.13
N GLY A 53 4.25 4.53 9.43
CA GLY A 53 4.23 5.61 10.43
C GLY A 53 4.30 7.02 9.83
N PHE A 54 4.29 8.05 10.68
CA PHE A 54 4.65 9.40 10.24
C PHE A 54 6.19 9.50 10.12
N TRP A 55 6.65 10.50 9.37
CA TRP A 55 8.02 10.63 8.89
C TRP A 55 9.14 10.30 9.89
N GLY A 56 10.09 9.46 9.46
CA GLY A 56 11.39 9.30 10.11
C GLY A 56 11.42 8.42 11.36
N GLU A 57 10.29 7.82 11.75
CA GLU A 57 10.25 6.86 12.86
C GLU A 57 11.10 5.63 12.53
N LYS A 58 11.62 4.93 13.54
CA LYS A 58 12.11 3.55 13.36
C LYS A 58 10.93 2.64 13.66
N TRP A 59 10.81 1.50 12.98
CA TRP A 59 9.86 0.46 13.35
C TRP A 59 10.16 0.02 14.78
N ASP A 60 9.44 0.58 15.75
CA ASP A 60 9.52 0.15 17.12
C ASP A 60 8.60 -1.06 17.33
N LYS A 61 8.63 -1.62 18.54
CA LYS A 61 7.87 -2.83 18.83
C LYS A 61 6.36 -2.61 18.70
N GLU A 62 5.89 -1.41 19.00
CA GLU A 62 4.48 -1.02 18.93
C GLU A 62 4.03 -0.91 17.47
N THR A 63 4.78 -0.21 16.62
CA THR A 63 4.49 -0.09 15.17
C THR A 63 4.46 -1.46 14.48
N LEU A 64 5.37 -2.35 14.85
CA LEU A 64 5.40 -3.71 14.29
C LEU A 64 4.21 -4.55 14.76
N HIS A 65 3.74 -4.32 15.98
CA HIS A 65 2.56 -4.98 16.52
C HIS A 65 1.29 -4.46 15.85
N ASP A 66 1.16 -3.14 15.69
CA ASP A 66 0.04 -2.52 14.99
C ASP A 66 -0.04 -3.03 13.54
N LEU A 67 1.09 -3.16 12.85
CA LEU A 67 1.16 -3.78 11.52
C LEU A 67 0.62 -5.22 11.50
N ALA A 68 1.02 -6.03 12.48
CA ALA A 68 0.56 -7.40 12.59
C ALA A 68 -0.95 -7.47 12.88
N MET A 69 -1.45 -6.57 13.73
CA MET A 69 -2.87 -6.48 14.09
C MET A 69 -3.72 -5.96 12.95
N ASP A 70 -3.25 -5.00 12.17
CA ASP A 70 -3.94 -4.51 10.98
C ASP A 70 -3.99 -5.60 9.91
N PHE A 71 -2.89 -6.32 9.66
CA PHE A 71 -2.90 -7.48 8.77
C PHE A 71 -3.95 -8.52 9.21
N PHE A 72 -3.98 -8.83 10.51
CA PHE A 72 -4.94 -9.77 11.07
C PHE A 72 -6.39 -9.30 10.88
N THR A 73 -6.68 -8.09 11.33
CA THR A 73 -8.04 -7.55 11.33
C THR A 73 -8.52 -7.26 9.92
N THR A 74 -7.73 -6.57 9.09
CA THR A 74 -8.18 -6.12 7.76
C THR A 74 -8.05 -7.16 6.67
N HIS A 75 -7.05 -8.05 6.72
CA HIS A 75 -6.74 -8.96 5.61
C HIS A 75 -6.99 -10.44 5.88
N LEU A 76 -6.90 -10.88 7.14
CA LEU A 76 -7.21 -12.26 7.53
C LEU A 76 -8.66 -12.43 7.98
N VAL A 77 -9.22 -11.49 8.74
CA VAL A 77 -10.52 -11.68 9.41
C VAL A 77 -11.63 -10.76 8.88
N SER A 78 -11.37 -9.54 8.43
CA SER A 78 -12.42 -8.66 7.90
C SER A 78 -12.70 -8.90 6.40
N GLY A 79 -13.96 -8.79 6.02
CA GLY A 79 -14.40 -8.59 4.64
C GLY A 79 -14.89 -9.84 3.91
N THR A 80 -14.30 -11.02 4.15
CA THR A 80 -14.77 -12.29 3.58
C THR A 80 -14.21 -13.48 4.36
N GLN A 81 -15.10 -14.27 5.00
CA GLN A 81 -14.77 -15.54 5.66
C GLN A 81 -13.93 -16.48 4.77
N ALA A 82 -14.11 -16.36 3.45
CA ALA A 82 -13.44 -17.16 2.42
C ALA A 82 -11.89 -17.18 2.52
N ARG A 83 -11.24 -16.08 2.90
CA ARG A 83 -9.76 -16.07 3.03
C ARG A 83 -9.29 -16.90 4.22
N LEU A 84 -9.98 -16.74 5.36
CA LEU A 84 -9.70 -17.53 6.55
C LEU A 84 -10.00 -19.01 6.30
N ASP A 85 -11.14 -19.32 5.69
CA ASP A 85 -11.52 -20.70 5.35
C ASP A 85 -10.50 -21.35 4.42
N TYR A 86 -10.03 -20.63 3.40
CA TYR A 86 -8.98 -21.12 2.50
C TYR A 86 -7.66 -21.41 3.24
N LEU A 87 -7.25 -20.54 4.17
CA LEU A 87 -6.07 -20.76 5.00
C LEU A 87 -6.23 -21.96 5.94
N LEU A 88 -7.43 -22.17 6.49
CA LEU A 88 -7.74 -23.33 7.33
C LEU A 88 -7.66 -24.64 6.55
N ASP A 89 -8.16 -24.66 5.31
CA ASP A 89 -8.03 -25.82 4.42
C ASP A 89 -6.56 -26.09 4.08
N LYS A 90 -5.78 -25.05 3.75
CA LYS A 90 -4.35 -25.19 3.47
C LYS A 90 -3.52 -25.60 4.68
N ALA A 91 -3.97 -25.30 5.90
CA ALA A 91 -3.34 -25.79 7.13
C ALA A 91 -3.52 -27.31 7.33
N ARG A 92 -4.57 -27.91 6.76
CA ARG A 92 -4.73 -29.38 6.75
C ARG A 92 -3.68 -30.03 5.85
N GLU A 93 -3.33 -29.37 4.76
CA GLU A 93 -2.34 -29.81 3.78
C GLU A 93 -0.87 -29.49 4.18
N ASN A 94 -0.65 -28.75 5.27
CA ASN A 94 0.66 -28.19 5.70
C ASN A 94 1.25 -27.15 4.72
N GLU A 95 0.40 -26.47 3.95
CA GLU A 95 0.82 -25.47 2.95
C GLU A 95 0.59 -24.02 3.42
N VAL A 96 0.04 -23.83 4.63
CA VAL A 96 -0.41 -22.52 5.11
C VAL A 96 0.73 -21.53 5.38
N ASP A 97 1.92 -22.02 5.76
CA ASP A 97 3.01 -21.15 6.22
C ASP A 97 3.56 -20.24 5.12
N HIS A 98 3.79 -20.79 3.93
CA HIS A 98 4.20 -20.00 2.77
C HIS A 98 3.10 -19.06 2.29
N LEU A 99 1.85 -19.50 2.41
CA LEU A 99 0.70 -18.75 1.95
C LEU A 99 0.42 -17.52 2.83
N VAL A 100 0.47 -17.64 4.16
CA VAL A 100 0.31 -16.52 5.10
C VAL A 100 1.34 -15.43 4.81
N ILE A 101 2.56 -15.84 4.49
CA ILE A 101 3.64 -14.93 4.12
C ILE A 101 3.39 -14.22 2.81
N HIS A 102 2.91 -14.94 1.80
CA HIS A 102 2.59 -14.35 0.51
C HIS A 102 1.45 -13.33 0.66
N ILE A 103 0.42 -13.66 1.42
CA ILE A 103 -0.69 -12.74 1.72
C ILE A 103 -0.19 -11.54 2.53
N PHE A 104 0.77 -11.73 3.45
CA PHE A 104 1.40 -10.63 4.18
C PHE A 104 2.18 -9.70 3.26
N ASP A 105 2.97 -10.24 2.33
CA ASP A 105 3.66 -9.44 1.31
C ASP A 105 2.66 -8.63 0.46
N GLN A 106 1.53 -9.25 0.07
CA GLN A 106 0.45 -8.57 -0.64
C GLN A 106 -0.17 -7.45 0.20
N PHE A 107 -0.44 -7.68 1.48
CA PHE A 107 -0.96 -6.67 2.40
C PHE A 107 -0.01 -5.48 2.50
N LEU A 108 1.29 -5.71 2.67
CA LEU A 108 2.29 -4.63 2.70
C LEU A 108 2.26 -3.81 1.41
N ALA A 109 2.16 -4.48 0.27
CA ALA A 109 2.10 -3.81 -1.02
C ALA A 109 0.81 -2.98 -1.19
N GLU A 110 -0.35 -3.53 -0.82
CA GLU A 110 -1.63 -2.83 -0.88
C GLU A 110 -1.67 -1.62 0.06
N SER A 111 -1.13 -1.77 1.28
CA SER A 111 -1.03 -0.68 2.26
C SER A 111 -0.15 0.45 1.75
N ALA A 112 1.00 0.13 1.14
CA ALA A 112 1.85 1.13 0.50
C ALA A 112 1.15 1.85 -0.67
N GLN A 113 0.39 1.12 -1.50
CA GLN A 113 -0.37 1.70 -2.62
C GLN A 113 -1.48 2.64 -2.15
N ARG A 114 -2.20 2.29 -1.07
CA ARG A 114 -3.26 3.12 -0.50
C ARG A 114 -2.72 4.43 0.10
N ARG A 115 -1.54 4.38 0.71
CA ARG A 115 -0.93 5.55 1.36
C ARG A 115 -0.29 6.51 0.35
N TYR A 116 0.24 5.99 -0.77
CA TYR A 116 0.88 6.79 -1.82
C TYR A 116 0.30 6.50 -3.21
N PRO A 117 -0.99 6.80 -3.45
CA PRO A 117 -1.67 6.49 -4.71
C PRO A 117 -1.08 7.27 -5.89
N HIS A 118 -0.55 8.45 -5.61
CA HIS A 118 0.06 9.33 -6.61
C HIS A 118 1.41 8.79 -7.12
N VAL A 119 2.24 8.20 -6.25
CA VAL A 119 3.52 7.55 -6.60
C VAL A 119 3.29 6.26 -7.37
N THR A 120 2.34 5.44 -6.91
CA THR A 120 1.96 4.20 -7.61
C THR A 120 1.47 4.50 -9.02
N ASN A 121 0.63 5.53 -9.18
CA ASN A 121 0.17 5.96 -10.50
C ASN A 121 1.32 6.51 -11.34
N LEU A 122 2.24 7.28 -10.75
CA LEU A 122 3.43 7.77 -11.44
C LEU A 122 4.29 6.62 -11.98
N ARG A 123 4.65 5.62 -11.16
CA ARG A 123 5.41 4.44 -11.63
C ARG A 123 4.71 3.73 -12.78
N ARG A 124 3.41 3.45 -12.64
CA ARG A 124 2.62 2.77 -13.66
C ARG A 124 2.65 3.55 -14.98
N ARG A 125 2.49 4.86 -14.92
CA ARG A 125 2.55 5.75 -16.10
C ARG A 125 3.95 5.84 -16.67
N THR A 126 4.99 5.87 -15.84
CA THR A 126 6.39 5.80 -16.27
C THR A 126 6.65 4.52 -17.06
N LYS A 127 6.27 3.35 -16.53
CA LYS A 127 6.40 2.06 -17.23
C LYS A 127 5.63 2.05 -18.57
N ALA A 128 4.38 2.52 -18.58
CA ALA A 128 3.60 2.62 -19.80
C ALA A 128 4.24 3.57 -20.84
N MET A 129 4.84 4.67 -20.41
CA MET A 129 5.50 5.63 -21.30
C MET A 129 6.84 5.10 -21.82
N LEU A 130 7.57 4.32 -21.02
CA LEU A 130 8.78 3.63 -21.47
C LEU A 130 8.46 2.61 -22.57
N ASN A 131 7.39 1.84 -22.43
CA ASN A 131 6.91 0.96 -23.50
C ASN A 131 6.63 1.74 -24.80
N ARG A 132 5.94 2.89 -24.72
CA ARG A 132 5.70 3.76 -25.88
C ARG A 132 6.99 4.26 -26.53
N LEU A 133 7.95 4.76 -25.74
CA LEU A 133 9.26 5.20 -26.23
C LEU A 133 10.06 4.06 -26.88
N SER A 134 9.84 2.82 -26.41
CA SER A 134 10.42 1.63 -27.00
C SER A 134 9.77 1.25 -28.33
N GLU A 135 8.45 1.35 -28.43
CA GLU A 135 7.70 1.19 -29.68
C GLU A 135 8.11 2.24 -30.73
N GLU A 136 8.40 3.47 -30.29
CA GLU A 136 8.98 4.54 -31.11
C GLU A 136 10.45 4.29 -31.51
N GLY A 137 11.08 3.26 -30.95
CA GLY A 137 12.46 2.87 -31.25
C GLY A 137 13.53 3.78 -30.65
N ARG A 138 13.19 4.62 -29.67
CA ARG A 138 14.14 5.51 -28.98
C ARG A 138 14.94 4.80 -27.91
N ILE A 139 14.27 3.91 -27.17
CA ILE A 139 14.86 3.12 -26.09
C ILE A 139 14.58 1.63 -26.31
N VAL A 140 15.20 0.80 -25.50
CA VAL A 140 15.00 -0.66 -25.50
C VAL A 140 14.90 -1.18 -24.07
N SER A 141 14.06 -2.20 -23.86
CA SER A 141 14.09 -2.99 -22.62
C SER A 141 15.35 -3.86 -22.62
N VAL A 142 16.14 -3.76 -21.56
CA VAL A 142 17.35 -4.57 -21.34
C VAL A 142 17.03 -5.83 -20.54
N SER A 143 16.08 -5.72 -19.61
CA SER A 143 15.63 -6.81 -18.75
C SER A 143 14.20 -6.55 -18.28
N ASP A 144 13.26 -7.40 -18.69
CA ASP A 144 11.86 -7.27 -18.30
C ASP A 144 11.63 -7.61 -16.82
N SER A 145 12.43 -8.52 -16.26
CA SER A 145 12.33 -8.91 -14.85
C SER A 145 12.83 -7.81 -13.91
N GLU A 146 13.88 -7.09 -14.31
CA GLU A 146 14.47 -6.02 -13.52
C GLU A 146 13.94 -4.62 -13.91
N GLU A 147 12.98 -4.58 -14.86
CA GLU A 147 12.41 -3.36 -15.43
C GLU A 147 13.49 -2.34 -15.85
N LEU A 148 14.53 -2.82 -16.55
CA LEU A 148 15.67 -2.01 -16.99
C LEU A 148 15.49 -1.51 -18.42
N TRP A 149 15.74 -0.23 -18.62
CA TRP A 149 15.59 0.47 -19.89
C TRP A 149 16.86 1.21 -20.26
N ALA A 150 17.26 1.16 -21.52
CA ALA A 150 18.44 1.88 -22.00
C ALA A 150 18.17 2.58 -23.34
N PRO A 151 18.92 3.65 -23.68
CA PRO A 151 18.95 4.15 -25.05
C PRO A 151 19.37 3.04 -26.02
N LYS A 152 18.78 3.00 -27.21
CA LYS A 152 18.98 1.92 -28.20
C LYS A 152 20.45 1.62 -28.54
N ASN A 153 21.31 2.65 -28.53
CA ASN A 153 22.73 2.54 -28.86
C ASN A 153 23.65 2.57 -27.63
N SER A 154 23.08 2.40 -26.43
CA SER A 154 23.85 2.48 -25.20
C SER A 154 24.67 1.20 -24.96
N PRO A 155 25.91 1.31 -24.45
CA PRO A 155 26.61 0.13 -23.94
C PRO A 155 25.78 -0.54 -22.85
N LEU A 156 25.67 -1.88 -22.93
CA LEU A 156 25.11 -2.69 -21.86
C LEU A 156 26.11 -2.68 -20.70
N GLY A 157 25.65 -2.28 -19.52
CA GLY A 157 26.47 -2.11 -18.34
C GLY A 157 25.62 -2.18 -17.08
N ALA A 158 26.22 -1.88 -15.92
CA ALA A 158 25.48 -1.77 -14.67
C ALA A 158 24.40 -0.67 -14.77
N PRO A 159 23.22 -0.87 -14.17
CA PRO A 159 22.19 0.16 -14.13
C PRO A 159 22.69 1.39 -13.37
N LEU A 160 22.40 2.56 -13.91
CA LEU A 160 22.75 3.84 -13.30
C LEU A 160 22.08 3.97 -11.93
N ALA A 161 22.88 4.26 -10.91
CA ALA A 161 22.38 4.62 -9.59
C ALA A 161 21.63 5.97 -9.65
N LEU A 162 20.74 6.21 -8.68
CA LEU A 162 19.94 7.43 -8.61
C LEU A 162 20.82 8.70 -8.58
N GLU A 163 21.91 8.68 -7.81
CA GLU A 163 22.86 9.79 -7.70
C GLU A 163 23.58 10.06 -9.03
N GLU A 164 23.94 9.03 -9.78
CA GLU A 164 24.55 9.17 -11.10
C GLU A 164 23.54 9.73 -12.11
N LEU A 165 22.28 9.30 -12.04
CA LEU A 165 21.20 9.86 -12.86
C LEU A 165 21.01 11.36 -12.57
N ARG A 166 21.03 11.78 -11.30
CA ARG A 166 20.96 13.20 -10.92
C ARG A 166 22.13 14.02 -11.47
N GLN A 167 23.34 13.45 -11.48
CA GLN A 167 24.52 14.13 -12.01
C GLN A 167 24.46 14.27 -13.54
N LYS A 168 23.95 13.25 -14.24
CA LYS A 168 23.85 13.23 -15.71
C LYS A 168 22.68 14.06 -16.24
N VAL A 169 21.62 14.21 -15.45
CA VAL A 169 20.42 14.98 -15.82
C VAL A 169 20.15 16.08 -14.79
N PRO A 170 21.01 17.10 -14.68
CA PRO A 170 20.89 18.12 -13.65
C PRO A 170 19.71 19.09 -13.89
N ASN A 171 19.30 19.26 -15.16
CA ASN A 171 18.30 20.24 -15.57
C ASN A 171 17.19 19.56 -16.37
N LEU A 172 16.09 19.20 -15.70
CA LEU A 172 14.91 18.70 -16.39
C LEU A 172 14.12 19.83 -17.05
N PRO A 173 13.46 19.56 -18.19
CA PRO A 173 12.59 20.54 -18.84
C PRO A 173 11.44 20.97 -17.90
N PRO A 174 11.01 22.25 -17.97
CA PRO A 174 9.97 22.76 -17.11
C PRO A 174 8.63 22.08 -17.39
N LEU A 175 7.88 21.81 -16.32
CA LEU A 175 6.57 21.16 -16.39
C LEU A 175 5.50 22.16 -16.80
N SER A 176 4.62 21.76 -17.72
CA SER A 176 3.54 22.65 -18.17
C SER A 176 2.44 22.82 -17.12
N LYS A 177 2.14 21.79 -16.32
CA LYS A 177 1.15 21.85 -15.24
C LYS A 177 1.37 20.76 -14.19
N ILE A 178 1.33 21.14 -12.91
CA ILE A 178 1.21 20.22 -11.78
C ILE A 178 -0.23 20.32 -11.25
N TYR A 179 -0.87 19.18 -10.98
CA TYR A 179 -2.27 19.13 -10.56
C TYR A 179 -2.41 19.11 -9.04
N TYR A 180 -3.23 20.01 -8.51
CA TYR A 180 -3.57 20.17 -7.10
C TYR A 180 -5.09 20.26 -6.90
N ASP A 181 -5.56 19.82 -5.74
CA ASP A 181 -6.91 20.01 -5.20
C ASP A 181 -6.75 20.67 -3.83
N GLY A 182 -6.95 22.00 -3.80
CA GLY A 182 -6.51 22.82 -2.67
C GLY A 182 -4.99 22.79 -2.51
N ASP A 183 -4.52 22.43 -1.31
CA ASP A 183 -3.10 22.26 -0.99
C ASP A 183 -2.61 20.82 -1.22
N GLU A 184 -3.51 19.89 -1.57
CA GLU A 184 -3.17 18.48 -1.77
C GLU A 184 -2.88 18.18 -3.24
N ARG A 185 -1.89 17.33 -3.47
CA ARG A 185 -1.52 16.89 -4.83
C ARG A 185 -2.48 15.80 -5.30
N VAL A 186 -3.11 16.00 -6.44
CA VAL A 186 -4.04 15.03 -7.02
C VAL A 186 -3.37 14.18 -8.08
N SER A 187 -3.79 12.93 -8.18
CA SER A 187 -3.40 12.04 -9.26
C SER A 187 -4.29 12.29 -10.48
N PRO A 188 -3.75 12.43 -11.71
CA PRO A 188 -2.34 12.38 -12.07
C PRO A 188 -1.58 13.68 -11.75
N MET A 189 -0.37 13.55 -11.20
CA MET A 189 0.42 14.71 -10.74
C MET A 189 1.01 15.56 -11.87
N ILE A 190 1.39 14.90 -12.98
CA ILE A 190 1.94 15.50 -14.20
C ILE A 190 1.17 15.00 -15.41
N SER A 191 1.15 15.74 -16.50
CA SER A 191 0.52 15.30 -17.75
C SER A 191 1.32 14.18 -18.43
N ASP A 192 0.67 13.38 -19.29
CA ASP A 192 1.37 12.36 -20.09
C ASP A 192 2.40 13.01 -21.02
N ARG A 193 2.09 14.21 -21.53
CA ARG A 193 3.00 14.99 -22.37
C ARG A 193 4.27 15.39 -21.63
N ASP A 194 4.13 15.94 -20.41
CA ASP A 194 5.28 16.31 -19.60
C ASP A 194 6.11 15.08 -19.23
N LEU A 195 5.47 13.97 -18.81
CA LEU A 195 6.16 12.72 -18.49
C LEU A 195 6.95 12.18 -19.70
N HIS A 196 6.35 12.22 -20.89
CA HIS A 196 7.03 11.85 -22.13
C HIS A 196 8.24 12.75 -22.41
N THR A 197 8.09 14.07 -22.29
CA THR A 197 9.17 15.04 -22.49
C THR A 197 10.31 14.85 -21.49
N LEU A 198 9.99 14.59 -20.22
CA LEU A 198 10.97 14.30 -19.18
C LEU A 198 11.75 13.01 -19.48
N LEU A 199 11.06 11.91 -19.77
CA LEU A 199 11.70 10.63 -20.09
C LEU A 199 12.57 10.73 -21.33
N SER A 200 12.04 11.36 -22.39
CA SER A 200 12.80 11.66 -23.61
C SER A 200 14.10 12.38 -23.28
N HIS A 201 14.01 13.48 -22.51
CA HIS A 201 15.17 14.27 -22.14
C HIS A 201 16.18 13.47 -21.30
N ILE A 202 15.73 12.61 -20.39
CA ILE A 202 16.62 11.72 -19.62
C ILE A 202 17.39 10.81 -20.57
N PHE A 203 16.70 10.08 -21.46
CA PHE A 203 17.34 9.14 -22.38
C PHE A 203 18.20 9.80 -23.46
N ASP A 204 17.97 11.09 -23.76
CA ASP A 204 18.84 11.87 -24.63
C ASP A 204 20.16 12.27 -23.94
N ASN A 205 20.22 12.27 -22.60
CA ASN A 205 21.39 12.72 -21.81
C ASN A 205 22.13 11.59 -21.08
N ILE A 206 21.56 10.40 -20.96
CA ILE A 206 22.23 9.25 -20.32
C ILE A 206 22.77 8.26 -21.35
N SER A 207 23.88 7.62 -20.99
CA SER A 207 24.44 6.47 -21.68
C SER A 207 24.58 5.32 -20.68
N GLY A 208 23.48 4.61 -20.45
CA GLY A 208 23.43 3.44 -19.59
C GLY A 208 22.00 2.96 -19.34
N PRO A 209 21.84 1.71 -18.87
CA PRO A 209 20.54 1.24 -18.41
C PRO A 209 20.10 1.97 -17.14
N VAL A 210 18.81 2.16 -16.98
CA VAL A 210 18.17 2.75 -15.80
C VAL A 210 16.91 1.95 -15.46
N SER A 211 16.66 1.72 -14.18
CA SER A 211 15.48 1.01 -13.72
C SER A 211 14.27 1.93 -13.63
N VAL A 212 13.06 1.35 -13.80
CA VAL A 212 11.80 2.05 -13.52
C VAL A 212 11.77 2.61 -12.09
N LEU A 213 12.36 1.89 -11.15
CA LEU A 213 12.54 2.29 -9.76
C LEU A 213 13.30 3.63 -9.66
N SER A 214 14.53 3.68 -10.17
CA SER A 214 15.38 4.87 -10.11
C SER A 214 14.74 6.05 -10.84
N LEU A 215 14.07 5.82 -11.98
CA LEU A 215 13.33 6.87 -12.69
C LEU A 215 12.16 7.41 -11.86
N THR A 216 11.42 6.53 -11.19
CA THR A 216 10.29 6.94 -10.35
C THR A 216 10.75 7.74 -9.15
N GLU A 217 11.81 7.31 -8.47
CA GLU A 217 12.42 8.06 -7.36
C GLU A 217 12.94 9.42 -7.83
N PHE A 218 13.63 9.46 -8.96
CA PHE A 218 14.13 10.70 -9.56
C PHE A 218 13.00 11.69 -9.89
N PHE A 219 11.88 11.21 -10.44
CA PHE A 219 10.70 12.05 -10.66
C PHE A 219 10.04 12.47 -9.36
N CYS A 220 10.01 11.62 -8.34
CA CYS A 220 9.50 12.00 -7.03
C CYS A 220 10.30 13.17 -6.45
N ASP A 221 11.63 13.08 -6.47
CA ASP A 221 12.51 14.17 -6.02
C ASP A 221 12.28 15.45 -6.83
N HIS A 222 12.26 15.34 -8.17
CA HIS A 222 12.07 16.49 -9.06
C HIS A 222 10.72 17.18 -8.83
N LEU A 223 9.67 16.39 -8.58
CA LEU A 223 8.35 16.90 -8.26
C LEU A 223 8.27 17.37 -6.80
N GLY A 224 9.27 17.14 -5.96
CA GLY A 224 9.23 17.44 -4.53
C GLY A 224 8.22 16.57 -3.78
N ILE A 225 8.11 15.29 -4.16
CA ILE A 225 7.37 14.24 -3.44
C ILE A 225 8.35 13.59 -2.48
N TRP A 226 8.55 14.24 -1.34
CA TRP A 226 9.55 13.79 -0.36
C TRP A 226 9.02 12.69 0.57
N ASP A 227 7.68 12.52 0.63
CA ASP A 227 7.01 11.51 1.46
C ASP A 227 7.18 10.06 0.96
N ALA A 228 7.70 9.88 -0.25
CA ALA A 228 7.67 8.60 -0.95
C ALA A 228 9.06 8.13 -1.37
N ARG A 229 9.82 7.60 -0.42
CA ARG A 229 10.94 6.71 -0.79
C ARG A 229 10.33 5.41 -1.31
N PHE A 230 10.25 5.31 -2.63
CA PHE A 230 9.67 4.18 -3.33
C PHE A 230 10.75 3.09 -3.43
N GLU A 231 10.71 2.07 -2.57
CA GLU A 231 11.47 0.84 -2.86
C GLU A 231 10.65 -0.02 -3.82
N ALA A 232 11.32 -0.59 -4.83
CA ALA A 232 10.67 -1.46 -5.80
C ALA A 232 9.97 -2.58 -5.07
N MET A 233 8.64 -2.46 -5.00
CA MET A 233 7.79 -3.61 -4.80
C MET A 233 7.93 -4.46 -6.06
N GLU A 234 8.93 -5.33 -6.07
CA GLU A 234 8.81 -6.63 -6.74
C GLU A 234 7.65 -7.35 -6.05
N VAL A 235 6.43 -6.98 -6.45
CA VAL A 235 5.41 -8.01 -6.62
C VAL A 235 5.94 -8.79 -7.81
N SER A 236 6.59 -9.92 -7.52
CA SER A 236 6.78 -10.94 -8.54
C SER A 236 5.40 -11.16 -9.14
N GLN A 237 5.17 -10.64 -10.36
CA GLN A 237 4.03 -11.09 -11.12
C GLN A 237 4.24 -12.61 -11.23
N PRO A 238 3.30 -13.45 -10.78
CA PRO A 238 3.38 -14.86 -11.10
C PRO A 238 3.47 -14.92 -12.61
N GLY A 239 4.55 -15.54 -13.12
CA GLY A 239 5.01 -15.36 -14.48
C GLY A 239 3.89 -15.42 -15.50
N GLU A 240 3.92 -14.51 -16.47
CA GLU A 240 3.19 -14.66 -17.72
C GLU A 240 3.70 -15.92 -18.43
N LYS A 241 3.06 -17.05 -18.11
CA LYS A 241 2.76 -18.19 -18.99
C LYS A 241 1.93 -19.20 -18.22
N GLU A 242 0.68 -18.85 -17.99
CA GLU A 242 -0.44 -19.74 -18.29
C GLU A 242 -1.65 -18.85 -18.54
N THR A 243 -2.03 -18.74 -19.81
CA THR A 243 -3.43 -18.54 -20.20
C THR A 243 -4.24 -19.72 -19.66
N ARG A 244 -4.49 -19.71 -18.36
CA ARG A 244 -5.66 -20.33 -17.79
C ARG A 244 -6.65 -19.21 -17.61
N GLU A 245 -7.45 -19.01 -18.67
CA GLU A 245 -8.82 -18.60 -18.48
C GLU A 245 -9.36 -19.48 -17.36
N TRP A 246 -9.54 -18.91 -16.17
CA TRP A 246 -10.38 -19.53 -15.18
C TRP A 246 -11.75 -19.63 -15.85
N PRO A 247 -12.27 -20.83 -16.14
CA PRO A 247 -13.67 -20.91 -16.46
C PRO A 247 -14.35 -20.40 -15.19
N PHE A 248 -14.99 -19.24 -15.29
CA PHE A 248 -16.07 -18.93 -14.37
C PHE A 248 -16.98 -20.15 -14.43
N PRO A 249 -17.08 -20.99 -13.38
CA PRO A 249 -18.28 -21.81 -13.32
C PRO A 249 -19.41 -20.80 -13.28
N ASP A 250 -20.44 -20.99 -14.10
CA ASP A 250 -21.71 -20.30 -14.01
C ASP A 250 -22.29 -20.53 -12.60
N GLN A 251 -21.75 -19.84 -11.61
CA GLN A 251 -22.21 -19.80 -10.25
C GLN A 251 -23.01 -18.52 -10.16
N LYS A 252 -24.33 -18.72 -10.23
CA LYS A 252 -25.33 -17.75 -9.76
C LYS A 252 -24.76 -17.01 -8.56
N ALA A 253 -24.62 -15.68 -8.71
CA ALA A 253 -24.15 -14.81 -7.65
C ALA A 253 -24.82 -15.20 -6.32
N PRO A 254 -24.06 -15.48 -5.26
CA PRO A 254 -24.66 -15.60 -3.94
C PRO A 254 -25.29 -14.25 -3.65
N LYS A 255 -26.60 -14.26 -3.38
CA LYS A 255 -27.30 -13.07 -2.94
C LYS A 255 -26.56 -12.52 -1.72
N PRO A 256 -26.18 -11.23 -1.70
CA PRO A 256 -25.64 -10.63 -0.49
C PRO A 256 -26.67 -10.81 0.62
N ASP A 257 -26.18 -11.16 1.81
CA ASP A 257 -26.99 -11.21 3.01
C ASP A 257 -27.67 -9.84 3.15
N MET A 258 -29.00 -9.79 2.96
CA MET A 258 -29.72 -8.51 2.80
C MET A 258 -29.53 -7.62 4.03
N GLU A 259 -29.38 -8.23 5.21
CA GLU A 259 -29.20 -7.51 6.47
C GLU A 259 -27.89 -6.70 6.52
N GLU A 260 -26.78 -7.22 6.00
CA GLU A 260 -25.48 -6.53 6.07
C GLU A 260 -25.37 -5.40 5.01
N ALA A 261 -25.95 -5.62 3.83
CA ALA A 261 -26.04 -4.60 2.79
C ALA A 261 -27.00 -3.46 3.19
N GLU A 262 -28.09 -3.78 3.88
CA GLU A 262 -29.02 -2.81 4.44
C GLU A 262 -28.38 -2.02 5.58
N ALA A 263 -27.68 -2.67 6.52
CA ALA A 263 -26.95 -2.00 7.60
C ALA A 263 -25.88 -1.02 7.09
N ARG A 264 -25.11 -1.40 6.06
CA ARG A 264 -24.11 -0.50 5.44
C ARG A 264 -24.75 0.68 4.70
N MET A 265 -25.92 0.48 4.07
CA MET A 265 -26.67 1.57 3.46
C MET A 265 -27.33 2.49 4.49
N GLU A 266 -27.83 1.95 5.60
CA GLU A 266 -28.40 2.69 6.74
C GLU A 266 -27.34 3.59 7.37
N ILE A 267 -26.14 3.07 7.66
CA ILE A 267 -25.00 3.84 8.22
C ILE A 267 -24.57 4.93 7.24
N LYS A 268 -24.47 4.62 5.94
CA LYS A 268 -24.10 5.61 4.92
C LYS A 268 -25.15 6.73 4.78
N LYS A 269 -26.44 6.40 4.91
CA LYS A 269 -27.53 7.39 4.93
C LYS A 269 -27.53 8.21 6.21
N ALA A 270 -27.20 7.62 7.37
CA ALA A 270 -27.09 8.32 8.64
C ALA A 270 -25.93 9.33 8.62
N LEU A 271 -24.76 8.94 8.10
CA LEU A 271 -23.62 9.84 7.93
C LEU A 271 -23.89 11.00 6.97
N GLN A 272 -24.73 10.81 5.95
CA GLN A 272 -25.15 11.89 5.04
C GLN A 272 -26.10 12.92 5.68
N ARG A 273 -26.82 12.54 6.75
CA ARG A 273 -27.74 13.43 7.48
C ARG A 273 -27.04 14.27 8.54
N LEU A 274 -25.82 13.92 8.91
CA LEU A 274 -24.99 14.71 9.80
C LEU A 274 -24.63 16.06 9.16
N SER A 275 -24.71 17.12 9.96
CA SER A 275 -24.26 18.44 9.53
C SER A 275 -22.79 18.40 9.10
N PRO A 276 -22.32 19.32 8.23
CA PRO A 276 -20.90 19.37 7.84
C PRO A 276 -19.95 19.41 9.04
N ARG A 277 -20.36 20.12 10.10
CA ARG A 277 -19.62 20.19 11.38
C ARG A 277 -19.55 18.83 12.08
N GLN A 278 -20.67 18.13 12.20
CA GLN A 278 -20.72 16.81 12.83
C GLN A 278 -19.92 15.76 12.05
N ARG A 279 -19.96 15.81 10.72
CA ARG A 279 -19.14 14.94 9.88
C ARG A 279 -17.65 15.17 10.12
N GLU A 280 -17.24 16.42 10.28
CA GLU A 280 -15.86 16.77 10.56
C GLU A 280 -15.42 16.37 11.97
N ILE A 281 -16.27 16.57 12.98
CA ILE A 281 -16.03 16.07 14.35
C ILE A 281 -15.93 14.54 14.35
N PHE A 282 -16.83 13.85 13.65
CA PHE A 282 -16.82 12.39 13.54
C PHE A 282 -15.54 11.89 12.84
N ARG A 283 -15.11 12.54 11.76
CA ARG A 283 -13.88 12.22 11.03
C ARG A 283 -12.66 12.39 11.94
N LEU A 284 -12.53 13.53 12.62
CA LEU A 284 -11.43 13.81 13.53
C LEU A 284 -11.40 12.84 14.73
N HIS A 285 -12.55 12.47 15.27
CA HIS A 285 -12.63 11.61 16.44
C HIS A 285 -12.48 10.11 16.13
N HIS A 286 -13.18 9.60 15.12
CA HIS A 286 -13.23 8.17 14.82
C HIS A 286 -12.30 7.74 13.69
N THR A 287 -12.03 8.59 12.70
CA THR A 287 -11.12 8.26 11.59
C THR A 287 -9.68 8.63 11.93
N GLU A 288 -9.46 9.79 12.56
CA GLU A 288 -8.12 10.25 12.95
C GLU A 288 -7.76 10.01 14.42
N GLN A 289 -8.68 9.44 15.22
CA GLN A 289 -8.48 9.13 16.65
C GLN A 289 -8.00 10.33 17.50
N ARG A 290 -8.38 11.56 17.12
CA ARG A 290 -8.01 12.78 17.85
C ARG A 290 -8.76 12.87 19.17
N LYS A 291 -8.05 13.29 20.22
CA LYS A 291 -8.66 13.55 21.53
C LYS A 291 -9.45 14.86 21.48
N VAL A 292 -10.53 14.95 22.26
CA VAL A 292 -11.42 16.14 22.29
C VAL A 292 -10.69 17.49 22.43
N PRO A 293 -9.63 17.63 23.26
CA PRO A 293 -8.86 18.89 23.31
C PRO A 293 -8.21 19.29 21.97
N GLU A 294 -7.78 18.32 21.17
CA GLU A 294 -7.17 18.54 19.85
C GLU A 294 -8.24 18.92 18.82
N ILE A 295 -9.41 18.28 18.87
CA ILE A 295 -10.57 18.63 18.02
C ILE A 295 -11.02 20.07 18.30
N CYS A 296 -11.05 20.48 19.57
CA CYS A 296 -11.37 21.85 19.96
C CYS A 296 -10.37 22.85 19.39
N ALA A 297 -9.07 22.52 19.40
CA ALA A 297 -8.02 23.36 18.86
C ALA A 297 -8.09 23.48 17.33
N ILE A 298 -8.39 22.37 16.64
CA ILE A 298 -8.49 22.32 15.17
C ILE A 298 -9.73 23.07 14.68
N MET A 299 -10.89 22.89 15.33
CA MET A 299 -12.16 23.44 14.87
C MET A 299 -12.53 24.79 15.51
N GLY A 300 -11.75 25.27 16.47
CA GLY A 300 -12.06 26.49 17.23
C GLY A 300 -13.35 26.39 18.06
N LEU A 301 -13.71 25.18 18.50
CA LEU A 301 -14.96 24.89 19.22
C LEU A 301 -14.70 24.70 20.72
N GLY A 302 -15.72 25.01 21.54
CA GLY A 302 -15.67 24.73 22.97
C GLY A 302 -15.83 23.24 23.28
N LYS A 303 -15.12 22.73 24.29
CA LYS A 303 -15.17 21.31 24.71
C LYS A 303 -16.60 20.79 24.92
N SER A 304 -17.46 21.58 25.59
CA SER A 304 -18.86 21.21 25.81
C SER A 304 -19.63 21.00 24.51
N LEU A 305 -19.34 21.80 23.48
CA LEU A 305 -20.00 21.67 22.19
C LEU A 305 -19.53 20.43 21.45
N VAL A 306 -18.22 20.11 21.50
CA VAL A 306 -17.67 18.90 20.87
C VAL A 306 -18.24 17.64 21.51
N TYR A 307 -18.36 17.58 22.84
CA TYR A 307 -19.00 16.44 23.52
C TYR A 307 -20.49 16.32 23.16
N GLN A 308 -21.24 17.43 23.16
CA GLN A 308 -22.65 17.41 22.75
C GLN A 308 -22.84 16.91 21.31
N GLU A 309 -21.92 17.27 20.40
CA GLU A 309 -21.95 16.83 19.02
C GLU A 309 -21.58 15.36 18.88
N LEU A 310 -20.57 14.87 19.61
CA LEU A 310 -20.25 13.44 19.64
C LEU A 310 -21.42 12.60 20.18
N ASP A 311 -22.04 13.03 21.28
CA ASP A 311 -23.23 12.37 21.83
C ASP A 311 -24.43 12.41 20.86
N ALA A 312 -24.56 13.46 20.06
CA ALA A 312 -25.60 13.57 19.04
C ALA A 312 -25.31 12.66 17.83
N ILE A 313 -24.05 12.53 17.44
CA ILE A 313 -23.60 11.64 16.37
C ILE A 313 -23.78 10.17 16.80
N GLU A 314 -23.36 9.81 18.01
CA GLU A 314 -23.52 8.47 18.56
C GLU A 314 -25.00 8.08 18.64
N ARG A 315 -25.87 8.97 19.13
CA ARG A 315 -27.32 8.77 19.13
C ARG A 315 -27.90 8.60 17.72
N ALA A 316 -27.47 9.43 16.77
CA ALA A 316 -27.93 9.32 15.38
C ALA A 316 -27.49 8.01 14.70
N LEU A 317 -26.39 7.40 15.17
CA LEU A 317 -25.91 6.12 14.69
C LEU A 317 -26.54 4.93 15.44
N THR A 318 -26.82 5.06 16.75
CA THR A 318 -27.41 3.98 17.57
C THR A 318 -28.93 3.86 17.47
N GLU A 319 -29.68 4.97 17.31
CA GLU A 319 -31.15 4.93 17.06
C GLU A 319 -31.54 4.23 15.74
N LYS A 320 -30.54 3.88 14.92
CA LYS A 320 -30.68 3.27 13.60
C LYS A 320 -30.20 1.81 13.55
N MET A 321 -29.58 1.33 14.63
CA MET A 321 -29.07 -0.05 14.77
C MET A 321 -30.01 -0.96 15.60
N HIS A 322 -31.17 -0.44 16.04
CA HIS A 322 -32.26 -1.18 16.69
C HIS A 322 -33.54 -1.10 15.85
#